data_AF-A0A7M5V3U2-F1
#
_entry.id   AF-A0A7M5V3U2-F1
#
_cell.length_a   1.000
_cell.length_b   1.000
_cell.length_c   1.000
_cell.angle_alpha   90.00
_cell.angle_beta   90.00
_cell.angle_gamma   90.00
#
_symmetry.space_group_name_H-M   'P 1'
#
loop_
_entity.id
_entity.type
_entity.pdbx_description
1 polymer ?
#
loop_
_entity_poly.entity_id
_entity_poly.type
_entity_poly.pdbx_seq_one_letter_code
_entity_poly.pdbx_strand_id
1 'polypeptide(L)'
;MKNKFAEQLKMRDNEIGKVRLDLDGDLKAKDKMIQALAERLKIAEEKLKGIGEIEIKVQMNQTAIKSLEKKLLTKLKTTDKSLFDLKEEFMLTKQEVEKVKERHQKEELNLAICAPSLCNYTWTIENFKEKFDTGPTWLPHNSPMFFTKHGYKGYVSSWFRMTNQDKTKTYVSVYYENEVGPRDDTLEWPMPWKSLTFTLIFNGVEIAQTVIRSTDEGGRLKDSFKRPFNPWAYQLGNPSAFEHGLFKNITMNDSVA
;
A
#
# COMPACT_ATOMS: atom_id res chain seq x y z
N MET A 1 -73.18 89.88 51.13
CA MET A 1 -73.37 88.70 50.24
C MET A 1 -72.59 88.76 48.92
N LYS A 2 -72.46 89.92 48.24
CA LYS A 2 -71.77 90.01 46.93
C LYS A 2 -70.28 89.59 46.90
N ASN A 3 -69.48 89.93 47.91
CA ASN A 3 -68.05 89.57 47.94
C ASN A 3 -67.77 88.06 48.06
N LYS A 4 -68.59 87.34 48.83
CA LYS A 4 -68.41 85.89 49.05
C LYS A 4 -68.67 85.07 47.77
N PHE A 5 -69.54 85.56 46.90
CA PHE A 5 -69.87 84.93 45.61
C PHE A 5 -68.76 85.13 44.57
N ALA A 6 -68.12 86.30 44.53
CA ALA A 6 -67.02 86.58 43.62
C ALA A 6 -65.75 85.76 43.97
N GLU A 7 -65.47 85.54 45.25
CA GLU A 7 -64.38 84.65 45.69
C GLU A 7 -64.66 83.18 45.35
N GLN A 8 -65.91 82.73 45.52
CA GLN A 8 -66.31 81.37 45.11
C GLN A 8 -66.18 81.14 43.61
N LEU A 9 -66.51 82.14 42.78
CA LEU A 9 -66.30 82.06 41.32
C LEU A 9 -64.82 81.97 40.95
N LYS A 10 -63.95 82.80 41.56
CA LYS A 10 -62.50 82.74 41.32
C LYS A 10 -61.89 81.40 41.74
N MET A 11 -62.32 80.82 42.86
CA MET A 11 -61.87 79.50 43.28
C MET A 11 -62.30 78.43 42.28
N ARG A 12 -63.55 78.49 41.79
CA ARG A 12 -64.07 77.55 40.79
C ARG A 12 -63.34 77.67 39.45
N ASP A 13 -63.02 78.88 39.00
CA ASP A 13 -62.26 79.10 37.76
C ASP A 13 -60.82 78.58 37.88
N ASN A 14 -60.19 78.73 39.04
CA ASN A 14 -58.87 78.14 39.32
C ASN A 14 -58.92 76.61 39.35
N GLU A 15 -59.96 76.02 39.96
CA GLU A 15 -60.17 74.56 39.94
C GLU A 15 -60.40 74.04 38.52
N ILE A 16 -61.21 74.72 37.71
CA ILE A 16 -61.44 74.37 36.30
C ILE A 16 -60.14 74.49 35.49
N GLY A 17 -59.35 75.55 35.72
CA GLY A 17 -58.05 75.74 35.08
C GLY A 17 -57.05 74.63 35.42
N LYS A 18 -57.02 74.22 36.69
CA LYS A 18 -56.17 73.10 37.15
C LYS A 18 -56.60 71.78 36.54
N VAL A 19 -57.90 71.47 36.55
CA VAL A 19 -58.45 70.26 35.92
C VAL A 19 -58.15 70.23 34.41
N ARG A 20 -58.21 71.36 33.71
CA ARG A 20 -57.82 71.46 32.30
C ARG A 20 -56.33 71.20 32.06
N LEU A 21 -55.46 71.76 32.88
CA LEU A 21 -54.02 71.52 32.79
C LEU A 21 -53.67 70.05 33.06
N ASP A 22 -54.33 69.43 34.04
CA ASP A 22 -54.16 68.01 34.36
C ASP A 22 -54.65 67.13 33.19
N LEU A 23 -55.81 67.45 32.60
CA LEU A 23 -56.34 66.77 31.40
C LEU A 23 -55.44 66.91 30.16
N ASP A 24 -54.89 68.10 29.91
CA ASP A 24 -53.97 68.34 28.80
C ASP A 24 -52.63 67.60 29.00
N GLY A 25 -52.17 67.50 30.25
CA GLY A 25 -51.02 66.68 30.63
C GLY A 25 -51.25 65.20 30.34
N ASP A 26 -52.40 64.68 30.76
CA ASP A 26 -52.82 63.29 30.52
C ASP A 26 -53.01 62.98 29.02
N LEU A 27 -53.58 63.90 28.25
CA LEU A 27 -53.73 63.76 26.79
C LEU A 27 -52.36 63.69 26.11
N LYS A 28 -51.43 64.59 26.45
CA LYS A 28 -50.06 64.57 25.91
C LYS A 28 -49.30 63.30 26.31
N ALA A 29 -49.52 62.78 27.52
CA ALA A 29 -48.92 61.52 27.95
C ALA A 29 -49.47 60.33 27.16
N LYS A 30 -50.78 60.30 26.91
CA LYS A 30 -51.43 59.29 26.07
C LYS A 30 -50.95 59.35 24.61
N ASP A 31 -50.81 60.55 24.04
CA ASP A 31 -50.31 60.71 22.66
C ASP A 31 -48.88 60.19 22.51
N LYS A 32 -47.99 60.47 23.48
CA LYS A 32 -46.64 59.90 23.51
C LYS A 32 -46.66 58.38 23.61
N MET A 33 -47.57 57.82 24.38
CA MET A 33 -47.73 56.37 24.51
C MET A 33 -48.22 55.73 23.21
N ILE A 34 -49.18 56.37 22.52
CA ILE A 34 -49.68 55.94 21.21
C ILE A 34 -48.55 55.97 20.17
N GLN A 35 -47.75 57.04 20.11
CA GLN A 35 -46.60 57.13 19.21
C GLN A 35 -45.56 56.04 19.50
N ALA A 36 -45.24 55.78 20.77
CA ALA A 36 -44.32 54.72 21.16
C ALA A 36 -44.84 53.32 20.78
N LEU A 37 -46.16 53.09 20.88
CA LEU A 37 -46.77 51.83 20.46
C LEU A 37 -46.79 51.68 18.92
N ALA A 38 -47.05 52.76 18.19
CA ALA A 38 -47.02 52.75 16.73
C ALA A 38 -45.61 52.42 16.19
N GLU A 39 -44.57 52.99 16.79
CA GLU A 39 -43.19 52.69 16.40
C GLU A 39 -42.81 51.23 16.72
N ARG A 40 -43.24 50.72 17.89
CA ARG A 40 -43.05 49.30 18.24
C ARG A 40 -43.78 48.37 17.28
N LEU A 41 -44.99 48.73 16.84
CA LEU A 41 -45.76 47.96 15.87
C LEU A 41 -45.04 47.91 14.52
N LYS A 42 -44.55 49.05 14.03
CA LYS A 42 -43.77 49.14 12.79
C LYS A 42 -42.52 48.26 12.82
N ILE A 43 -41.76 48.30 13.93
CA ILE A 43 -40.59 47.43 14.14
C ILE A 43 -40.99 45.94 14.14
N ALA A 44 -42.15 45.60 14.72
CA ALA A 44 -42.65 44.23 14.73
C ALA A 44 -43.06 43.74 13.32
N GLU A 45 -43.70 44.60 12.53
CA GLU A 45 -44.08 44.30 11.13
C GLU A 45 -42.86 44.09 10.23
N GLU A 46 -41.80 44.90 10.39
CA GLU A 46 -40.54 44.72 9.66
C GLU A 46 -39.84 43.40 10.05
N LYS A 47 -39.86 43.03 11.34
CA LYS A 47 -39.34 41.73 11.81
C LYS A 47 -40.14 40.56 11.24
N LEU A 48 -41.47 40.69 11.15
CA LEU A 48 -42.35 39.66 10.56
C LEU A 48 -42.09 39.47 9.07
N LYS A 49 -41.82 40.53 8.31
CA LYS A 49 -41.39 40.42 6.90
C LYS A 49 -40.09 39.64 6.76
N GLY A 50 -39.12 39.88 7.64
CA GLY A 50 -37.86 39.13 7.67
C GLY A 50 -38.05 37.63 7.93
N ILE A 51 -39.06 37.24 8.72
CA ILE A 51 -39.40 35.83 8.97
C ILE A 51 -39.93 35.15 7.69
N GLY A 52 -40.77 35.82 6.90
CA GLY A 52 -41.26 35.27 5.62
C GLY A 52 -40.15 35.00 4.61
N GLU A 53 -39.14 35.87 4.53
CA GLU A 53 -37.95 35.64 3.67
C GLU A 53 -37.11 34.45 4.16
N ILE A 54 -37.00 34.27 5.48
CA ILE A 54 -36.31 33.12 6.07
C ILE A 54 -37.06 31.83 5.76
N GLU A 55 -38.39 31.83 5.85
CA GLU A 55 -39.23 30.66 5.55
C GLU A 55 -39.09 30.21 4.08
N ILE A 56 -39.10 31.15 3.14
CA ILE A 56 -38.85 30.86 1.72
C ILE A 56 -37.47 30.24 1.52
N LYS A 57 -36.42 30.80 2.14
CA LYS A 57 -35.06 30.24 2.07
C LYS A 57 -34.98 28.84 2.67
N VAL A 58 -35.70 28.57 3.76
CA VAL A 58 -35.79 27.24 4.38
C VAL A 58 -36.46 26.25 3.42
N GLN A 59 -37.56 26.61 2.77
CA GLN A 59 -38.23 25.74 1.80
C GLN A 59 -37.37 25.44 0.56
N MET A 60 -36.65 26.45 0.04
CA MET A 60 -35.69 26.26 -1.05
C MET A 60 -34.59 25.27 -0.67
N ASN A 61 -34.02 25.44 0.53
CA ASN A 61 -32.98 24.55 1.06
C ASN A 61 -33.50 23.12 1.27
N GLN A 62 -34.71 22.94 1.80
CA GLN A 62 -35.33 21.62 1.95
C GLN A 62 -35.54 20.91 0.60
N THR A 63 -35.91 21.66 -0.44
CA THR A 63 -36.07 21.12 -1.81
C THR A 63 -34.72 20.69 -2.40
N ALA A 64 -33.67 21.49 -2.19
CA ALA A 64 -32.32 21.15 -2.60
C ALA A 64 -31.78 19.88 -1.91
N ILE A 65 -32.02 19.74 -0.60
CA ILE A 65 -31.64 18.55 0.18
C ILE A 65 -32.29 17.28 -0.39
N LYS A 66 -33.60 17.28 -0.61
CA LYS A 66 -34.32 16.13 -1.19
C LYS A 66 -33.80 15.72 -2.57
N SER A 67 -33.41 16.70 -3.39
CA SER A 67 -32.80 16.44 -4.70
C SER A 67 -31.43 15.77 -4.58
N LEU A 68 -30.60 16.21 -3.62
CA LEU A 68 -29.31 15.60 -3.33
C LEU A 68 -29.45 14.18 -2.77
N GLU A 69 -30.38 13.94 -1.85
CA GLU A 69 -30.67 12.59 -1.32
C GLU A 69 -31.05 11.62 -2.45
N LYS A 70 -31.91 12.05 -3.38
CA LYS A 70 -32.29 11.24 -4.55
C LYS A 70 -31.07 10.93 -5.43
N LYS A 71 -30.19 11.90 -5.69
CA LYS A 71 -28.96 11.69 -6.45
C LYS A 71 -28.00 10.73 -5.75
N LEU A 72 -27.85 10.87 -4.43
CA LEU A 72 -27.01 10.00 -3.61
C LEU A 72 -27.53 8.56 -3.63
N LEU A 73 -28.84 8.36 -3.46
CA LEU A 73 -29.47 7.04 -3.48
C LEU A 73 -29.32 6.35 -4.85
N THR A 74 -29.45 7.09 -5.95
CA THR A 74 -29.18 6.56 -7.29
C THR A 74 -27.72 6.15 -7.45
N LYS A 75 -26.77 6.98 -6.98
CA LYS A 75 -25.34 6.63 -7.00
C LYS A 75 -25.02 5.39 -6.17
N LEU A 76 -25.60 5.29 -4.97
CA LEU A 76 -25.42 4.14 -4.08
C LEU A 76 -25.90 2.84 -4.74
N LYS A 77 -27.08 2.86 -5.37
CA LYS A 77 -27.63 1.72 -6.13
C LYS A 77 -26.78 1.32 -7.32
N THR A 78 -26.14 2.27 -8.00
CA THR A 78 -25.19 1.95 -9.10
C THR A 78 -23.86 1.39 -8.60
N THR A 79 -23.37 1.83 -7.43
CA THR A 79 -22.12 1.35 -6.84
C THR A 79 -22.24 -0.07 -6.26
N ASP A 80 -23.38 -0.43 -5.67
CA ASP A 80 -23.61 -1.78 -5.15
C ASP A 80 -23.63 -2.86 -6.25
N LYS A 81 -24.14 -2.51 -7.44
CA LYS A 81 -24.16 -3.43 -8.58
C LYS A 81 -22.73 -3.75 -9.06
N SER A 82 -21.86 -2.74 -9.15
CA SER A 82 -20.45 -2.94 -9.53
C SER A 82 -19.65 -3.73 -8.50
N LEU A 83 -19.94 -3.60 -7.20
CA LEU A 83 -19.19 -4.28 -6.15
C LEU A 83 -19.51 -5.79 -6.09
N PHE A 84 -20.73 -6.18 -6.43
CA PHE A 84 -21.13 -7.59 -6.51
C PHE A 84 -20.43 -8.29 -7.69
N ASP A 85 -20.47 -7.68 -8.87
CA ASP A 85 -19.83 -8.21 -10.09
C ASP A 85 -18.30 -8.37 -9.88
N LEU A 86 -17.65 -7.37 -9.26
CA LEU A 86 -16.22 -7.42 -8.92
C LEU A 86 -15.87 -8.52 -7.89
N LYS A 87 -16.76 -8.81 -6.94
CA LYS A 87 -16.55 -9.89 -5.96
C LYS A 87 -16.65 -11.26 -6.61
N GLU A 88 -17.58 -11.44 -7.54
CA GLU A 88 -17.74 -12.69 -8.28
C GLU A 88 -16.53 -12.95 -9.18
N GLU A 89 -16.08 -11.93 -9.93
CA GLU A 89 -14.87 -12.00 -10.74
C GLU A 89 -13.63 -12.34 -9.89
N PHE A 90 -13.45 -11.65 -8.75
CA PHE A 90 -12.35 -11.94 -7.83
C PHE A 90 -12.36 -13.39 -7.32
N MET A 91 -13.54 -13.94 -7.00
CA MET A 91 -13.66 -15.32 -6.53
C MET A 91 -13.33 -16.34 -7.63
N LEU A 92 -13.74 -16.07 -8.88
CA LEU A 92 -13.39 -16.90 -10.03
C LEU A 92 -11.88 -16.87 -10.30
N THR A 93 -11.27 -15.68 -10.34
CA THR A 93 -9.82 -15.52 -10.51
C THR A 93 -9.05 -16.24 -9.40
N LYS A 94 -9.51 -16.15 -8.14
CA LYS A 94 -8.87 -16.86 -7.03
C LYS A 94 -8.90 -18.38 -7.22
N GLN A 95 -10.00 -18.95 -7.70
CA GLN A 95 -10.08 -20.39 -7.99
C GLN A 95 -9.16 -20.80 -9.13
N GLU A 96 -9.05 -19.99 -10.19
CA GLU A 96 -8.13 -20.27 -11.30
C GLU A 96 -6.66 -20.25 -10.85
N VAL A 97 -6.30 -19.30 -9.99
CA VAL A 97 -4.94 -19.22 -9.40
C VAL A 97 -4.61 -20.49 -8.62
N GLU A 98 -5.53 -21.00 -7.80
CA GLU A 98 -5.30 -22.25 -7.06
C GLU A 98 -5.15 -23.46 -8.00
N LYS A 99 -5.98 -23.57 -9.06
CA LYS A 99 -5.83 -24.63 -10.08
C LYS A 99 -4.49 -24.55 -10.82
N VAL A 100 -3.97 -23.35 -11.07
CA VAL A 100 -2.63 -23.16 -11.66
C VAL A 100 -1.55 -23.62 -10.70
N LYS A 101 -1.64 -23.29 -9.42
CA LYS A 101 -0.69 -23.76 -8.40
C LYS A 101 -0.66 -25.28 -8.29
N GLU A 102 -1.82 -25.93 -8.27
CA GLU A 102 -1.93 -27.40 -8.23
C GLU A 102 -1.29 -28.05 -9.47
N ARG A 103 -1.54 -27.51 -10.67
CA ARG A 103 -0.89 -27.98 -11.91
C ARG A 103 0.62 -27.83 -11.85
N HIS A 104 1.10 -26.68 -11.39
CA HIS A 104 2.53 -26.41 -11.26
C HIS A 104 3.20 -27.36 -10.25
N GLN A 105 2.59 -27.58 -9.08
CA GLN A 105 3.10 -28.57 -8.11
C GLN A 105 3.16 -29.99 -8.71
N LYS A 106 2.16 -30.38 -9.48
CA LYS A 106 2.13 -31.67 -10.17
C LYS A 106 3.23 -31.79 -11.22
N GLU A 107 3.48 -30.72 -11.99
CA GLU A 107 4.58 -30.65 -12.95
C GLU A 107 5.95 -30.70 -12.27
N GLU A 108 6.14 -29.98 -11.16
CA GLU A 108 7.36 -30.07 -10.35
C GLU A 108 7.60 -31.49 -9.82
N LEU A 109 6.54 -32.16 -9.35
CA LEU A 109 6.63 -33.55 -8.90
C LEU A 109 7.00 -34.49 -10.05
N ASN A 110 6.43 -34.28 -11.25
CA ASN A 110 6.75 -35.07 -12.44
C ASN A 110 8.20 -34.87 -12.89
N LEU A 111 8.69 -33.63 -12.89
CA LEU A 111 10.09 -33.30 -13.19
C LEU A 111 11.05 -33.97 -12.19
N ALA A 112 10.66 -34.04 -10.92
CA ALA A 112 11.42 -34.71 -9.89
C ALA A 112 11.50 -36.25 -10.11
N ILE A 113 10.52 -36.85 -10.77
CA ILE A 113 10.47 -38.30 -11.04
C ILE A 113 11.28 -38.68 -12.30
N CYS A 114 11.40 -37.80 -13.29
CA CYS A 114 11.95 -38.11 -14.63
C CYS A 114 13.46 -37.89 -14.83
N ALA A 115 14.26 -37.63 -13.79
CA ALA A 115 15.70 -37.35 -13.95
C ALA A 115 16.68 -38.52 -13.63
N PRO A 116 16.52 -39.76 -14.14
CA PRO A 116 17.57 -40.77 -14.03
C PRO A 116 18.45 -40.79 -15.30
N SER A 117 19.27 -39.77 -15.53
CA SER A 117 20.60 -39.91 -16.18
C SER A 117 21.33 -38.55 -16.29
N LEU A 118 22.55 -38.53 -15.75
CA LEU A 118 23.48 -37.39 -15.60
C LEU A 118 23.05 -36.28 -14.62
N CYS A 119 23.79 -36.20 -13.51
CA CYS A 119 23.65 -35.20 -12.45
C CYS A 119 24.22 -33.83 -12.85
N ASN A 120 23.96 -33.37 -14.06
CA ASN A 120 24.56 -32.16 -14.61
C ASN A 120 23.45 -31.14 -14.85
N TYR A 121 23.40 -30.12 -14.01
CA TYR A 121 22.61 -28.92 -14.28
C TYR A 121 23.51 -27.89 -14.97
N THR A 122 23.06 -27.36 -16.11
CA THR A 122 23.76 -26.29 -16.83
C THR A 122 22.92 -25.03 -16.74
N TRP A 123 23.51 -23.98 -16.17
CA TRP A 123 22.93 -22.64 -16.15
C TRP A 123 23.60 -21.75 -17.20
N THR A 124 22.84 -21.37 -18.23
CA THR A 124 23.28 -20.41 -19.24
C THR A 124 22.91 -19.00 -18.81
N ILE A 125 23.90 -18.09 -18.79
CA ILE A 125 23.71 -16.68 -18.44
C ILE A 125 23.78 -15.86 -19.72
N GLU A 126 22.62 -15.51 -20.26
CA GLU A 126 22.51 -14.62 -21.43
C GLU A 126 22.93 -13.19 -21.07
N ASN A 127 23.48 -12.46 -22.05
CA ASN A 127 23.96 -11.08 -21.90
C ASN A 127 24.91 -10.92 -20.71
N PHE A 128 25.79 -11.91 -20.49
CA PHE A 128 26.69 -11.93 -19.33
C PHE A 128 27.50 -10.65 -19.19
N LYS A 129 28.05 -10.13 -20.30
CA LYS A 129 28.85 -8.89 -20.29
C LYS A 129 28.04 -7.71 -19.74
N GLU A 130 26.83 -7.51 -20.23
CA GLU A 130 25.95 -6.44 -19.74
C GLU A 130 25.64 -6.64 -18.25
N LYS A 131 25.22 -7.83 -17.83
CA LYS A 131 24.92 -8.14 -16.43
C LYS A 131 26.14 -7.96 -15.52
N PHE A 132 27.32 -8.35 -16.01
CA PHE A 132 28.58 -8.19 -15.31
C PHE A 132 29.05 -6.74 -15.27
N ASP A 133 28.72 -5.88 -16.24
CA ASP A 133 29.17 -4.48 -16.30
C ASP A 133 28.18 -3.53 -15.61
N THR A 134 26.87 -3.80 -15.64
CA THR A 134 25.82 -2.88 -15.16
C THR A 134 25.06 -3.38 -13.94
N GLY A 135 25.16 -4.67 -13.59
CA GLY A 135 24.37 -5.26 -12.51
C GLY A 135 24.65 -4.62 -11.14
N PRO A 136 23.70 -4.64 -10.19
CA PRO A 136 23.99 -4.27 -8.81
C PRO A 136 24.92 -5.30 -8.16
N THR A 137 26.04 -4.86 -7.57
CA THR A 137 27.02 -5.76 -6.92
C THR A 137 26.51 -6.42 -5.64
N TRP A 138 25.41 -5.92 -5.08
CA TRP A 138 24.78 -6.43 -3.86
C TRP A 138 23.64 -7.42 -4.12
N LEU A 139 23.28 -7.69 -5.38
CA LEU A 139 22.19 -8.59 -5.72
C LEU A 139 22.73 -9.84 -6.41
N PRO A 140 22.38 -11.06 -5.96
CA PRO A 140 22.69 -12.26 -6.71
C PRO A 140 21.90 -12.35 -8.01
N HIS A 141 22.51 -12.99 -8.99
CA HIS A 141 21.84 -13.58 -10.13
C HIS A 141 21.54 -15.03 -9.82
N ASN A 142 20.28 -15.45 -9.97
CA ASN A 142 19.85 -16.80 -9.64
C ASN A 142 19.60 -17.59 -10.93
N SER A 143 19.99 -18.86 -10.92
CA SER A 143 19.57 -19.82 -11.93
C SER A 143 18.07 -20.12 -11.79
N PRO A 144 17.44 -20.66 -12.85
CA PRO A 144 16.20 -21.39 -12.68
C PRO A 144 16.33 -22.46 -11.59
N MET A 145 15.23 -22.74 -10.89
CA MET A 145 15.14 -23.87 -9.96
C MET A 145 15.35 -25.18 -10.71
N PHE A 146 16.02 -26.13 -10.08
CA PHE A 146 16.21 -27.47 -10.62
C PHE A 146 16.12 -28.54 -9.53
N PHE A 147 15.87 -29.76 -9.99
CA PHE A 147 15.92 -30.94 -9.16
C PHE A 147 17.21 -31.69 -9.42
N THR A 148 17.84 -32.15 -8.35
CA THR A 148 18.97 -33.08 -8.45
C THR A 148 18.47 -34.48 -8.77
N LYS A 149 19.39 -35.37 -9.18
CA LYS A 149 19.05 -36.78 -9.43
C LYS A 149 18.42 -37.50 -8.24
N HIS A 150 18.68 -37.01 -7.03
CA HIS A 150 18.14 -37.57 -5.79
C HIS A 150 16.83 -36.90 -5.37
N GLY A 151 16.38 -35.86 -6.09
CA GLY A 151 15.11 -35.21 -5.85
C GLY A 151 15.13 -33.98 -4.97
N TYR A 152 16.30 -33.55 -4.48
CA TYR A 152 16.44 -32.28 -3.79
C TYR A 152 16.21 -31.12 -4.76
N LYS A 153 15.40 -30.15 -4.35
CA LYS A 153 15.15 -28.91 -5.08
C LYS A 153 16.18 -27.86 -4.69
N GLY A 154 16.66 -27.10 -5.65
CA GLY A 154 17.55 -25.98 -5.36
C GLY A 154 17.81 -25.12 -6.59
N TYR A 155 18.69 -24.14 -6.41
CA TYR A 155 19.15 -23.26 -7.47
C TYR A 155 20.60 -22.86 -7.22
N VAL A 156 21.22 -22.23 -8.22
CA VAL A 156 22.55 -21.64 -8.10
C VAL A 156 22.42 -20.12 -8.06
N SER A 157 23.06 -19.49 -7.09
CA SER A 157 23.15 -18.04 -6.97
C SER A 157 24.57 -17.58 -7.27
N SER A 158 24.72 -16.49 -8.00
CA SER A 158 26.01 -15.90 -8.31
C SER A 158 26.05 -14.40 -8.14
N TRP A 159 27.07 -13.88 -7.45
CA TRP A 159 27.29 -12.45 -7.31
C TRP A 159 28.41 -12.05 -8.24
N PHE A 160 28.10 -11.14 -9.15
CA PHE A 160 29.07 -10.60 -10.08
C PHE A 160 29.81 -9.43 -9.43
N ARG A 161 31.15 -9.50 -9.49
CA ARG A 161 32.06 -8.48 -8.96
C ARG A 161 32.05 -8.32 -7.45
N MET A 162 32.11 -9.44 -6.74
CA MET A 162 32.50 -9.39 -5.33
C MET A 162 33.96 -8.97 -5.23
N THR A 163 34.31 -8.19 -4.20
CA THR A 163 35.69 -7.82 -3.92
C THR A 163 36.17 -8.50 -2.65
N ASN A 164 37.46 -8.78 -2.56
CA ASN A 164 38.08 -9.24 -1.32
C ASN A 164 38.20 -8.08 -0.32
N GLN A 165 38.53 -8.38 0.94
CA GLN A 165 38.51 -7.39 2.03
C GLN A 165 39.41 -6.17 1.77
N ASP A 166 40.54 -6.37 1.08
CA ASP A 166 41.48 -5.31 0.71
C ASP A 166 41.13 -4.59 -0.62
N LYS A 167 40.03 -5.00 -1.29
CA LYS A 167 39.53 -4.46 -2.57
C LYS A 167 40.51 -4.57 -3.74
N THR A 168 41.51 -5.44 -3.67
CA THR A 168 42.51 -5.62 -4.72
C THR A 168 42.10 -6.64 -5.79
N LYS A 169 41.18 -7.55 -5.45
CA LYS A 169 40.71 -8.61 -6.35
C LYS A 169 39.19 -8.58 -6.45
N THR A 170 38.71 -8.64 -7.69
CA THR A 170 37.31 -8.87 -8.03
C THR A 170 37.11 -10.33 -8.42
N TYR A 171 36.04 -10.96 -7.96
CA TYR A 171 35.70 -12.35 -8.29
C TYR A 171 34.20 -12.52 -8.51
N VAL A 172 33.85 -13.64 -9.15
CA VAL A 172 32.48 -14.13 -9.24
C VAL A 172 32.31 -15.16 -8.15
N SER A 173 31.37 -14.96 -7.25
CA SER A 173 31.02 -15.99 -6.27
C SER A 173 29.87 -16.82 -6.80
N VAL A 174 29.86 -18.11 -6.45
CA VAL A 174 28.84 -19.06 -6.86
C VAL A 174 28.46 -19.91 -5.66
N TYR A 175 27.18 -20.04 -5.43
CA TYR A 175 26.58 -20.76 -4.30
C TYR A 175 25.48 -21.66 -4.83
N TYR A 176 25.33 -22.83 -4.23
CA TYR A 176 24.14 -23.65 -4.36
C TYR A 176 23.24 -23.38 -3.17
N GLU A 177 21.95 -23.26 -3.42
CA GLU A 177 20.95 -23.01 -2.39
C GLU A 177 19.91 -24.13 -2.44
N ASN A 178 19.64 -24.70 -1.26
CA ASN A 178 18.57 -25.67 -1.09
C ASN A 178 17.23 -24.93 -1.00
N GLU A 179 16.23 -25.44 -1.71
CA GLU A 179 14.88 -24.92 -1.69
C GLU A 179 13.93 -26.00 -1.18
N VAL A 180 12.82 -25.59 -0.55
CA VAL A 180 11.81 -26.53 -0.08
C VAL A 180 11.24 -27.30 -1.27
N GLY A 181 11.50 -28.60 -1.30
CA GLY A 181 11.05 -29.51 -2.35
C GLY A 181 9.79 -30.29 -1.95
N PRO A 182 8.99 -30.74 -2.94
CA PRO A 182 7.79 -31.55 -2.70
C PRO A 182 8.07 -32.93 -2.09
N ARG A 183 9.34 -33.37 -2.04
CA ARG A 183 9.75 -34.67 -1.50
C ARG A 183 10.58 -34.56 -0.23
N ASP A 184 10.74 -33.38 0.35
CA ASP A 184 11.66 -33.16 1.46
C ASP A 184 11.36 -34.01 2.71
N ASP A 185 10.11 -34.43 2.91
CA ASP A 185 9.71 -35.35 3.98
C ASP A 185 10.22 -36.80 3.79
N THR A 186 10.54 -37.16 2.56
CA THR A 186 10.99 -38.52 2.18
C THR A 186 12.49 -38.59 1.88
N LEU A 187 13.14 -37.44 1.75
CA LEU A 187 14.57 -37.35 1.46
C LEU A 187 15.40 -37.43 2.73
N GLU A 188 16.63 -37.94 2.60
CA GLU A 188 17.58 -37.99 3.71
C GLU A 188 18.13 -36.58 4.02
N TRP A 189 18.18 -36.24 5.31
CA TRP A 189 18.73 -34.98 5.79
C TRP A 189 19.61 -35.18 7.03
N PRO A 190 20.74 -34.45 7.19
CA PRO A 190 21.35 -33.55 6.21
C PRO A 190 21.68 -34.26 4.89
N MET A 191 21.67 -33.53 3.79
CA MET A 191 21.90 -34.06 2.46
C MET A 191 23.20 -34.90 2.42
N PRO A 192 23.16 -36.15 1.92
CA PRO A 192 24.28 -37.10 2.05
C PRO A 192 25.41 -36.87 1.04
N TRP A 193 25.42 -35.73 0.34
CA TRP A 193 26.41 -35.47 -0.70
C TRP A 193 27.78 -35.21 -0.08
N LYS A 194 28.80 -35.84 -0.68
CA LYS A 194 30.20 -35.68 -0.28
C LYS A 194 30.87 -34.49 -0.97
N SER A 195 30.37 -34.12 -2.14
CA SER A 195 30.90 -32.99 -2.90
C SER A 195 29.90 -32.39 -3.88
N LEU A 196 30.05 -31.11 -4.15
CA LEU A 196 29.40 -30.36 -5.21
C LEU A 196 30.48 -29.74 -6.11
N THR A 197 30.32 -29.87 -7.43
CA THR A 197 31.28 -29.31 -8.41
C THR A 197 30.62 -28.19 -9.18
N PHE A 198 31.28 -27.05 -9.26
CA PHE A 198 30.92 -25.96 -10.18
C PHE A 198 31.97 -25.88 -11.28
N THR A 199 31.49 -25.86 -12.52
CA THR A 199 32.33 -25.70 -13.70
C THR A 199 31.88 -24.46 -14.46
N LEU A 200 32.82 -23.55 -14.74
CA LEU A 200 32.60 -22.39 -15.59
C LEU A 200 33.02 -22.75 -17.02
N ILE A 201 32.08 -22.62 -17.95
CA ILE A 201 32.27 -22.92 -19.37
C ILE A 201 32.11 -21.64 -20.17
N PHE A 202 33.07 -21.34 -21.05
CA PHE A 202 33.02 -20.23 -21.99
C PHE A 202 33.21 -20.76 -23.41
N ASN A 203 32.26 -20.46 -24.31
CA ASN A 203 32.26 -20.94 -25.71
C ASN A 203 32.52 -22.46 -25.86
N GLY A 204 31.95 -23.27 -24.97
CA GLY A 204 32.10 -24.72 -25.00
C GLY A 204 33.41 -25.25 -24.39
N VAL A 205 34.25 -24.38 -23.82
CA VAL A 205 35.51 -24.75 -23.17
C VAL A 205 35.40 -24.51 -21.66
N GLU A 206 35.80 -25.50 -20.86
CA GLU A 206 35.96 -25.33 -19.41
C GLU A 206 37.13 -24.38 -19.13
N ILE A 207 36.84 -23.28 -18.45
CA ILE A 207 37.84 -22.25 -18.10
C ILE A 207 38.15 -22.20 -16.61
N ALA A 208 37.27 -22.75 -15.76
CA ALA A 208 37.51 -22.88 -14.34
C ALA A 208 36.63 -23.97 -13.72
N GLN A 209 37.11 -24.60 -12.65
CA GLN A 209 36.36 -25.57 -11.87
C GLN A 209 36.66 -25.42 -10.37
N THR A 210 35.65 -25.60 -9.53
CA THR A 210 35.79 -25.65 -8.07
C THR A 210 34.94 -26.78 -7.51
N VAL A 211 35.43 -27.42 -6.44
CA VAL A 211 34.76 -28.54 -5.77
C VAL A 211 34.60 -28.21 -4.30
N ILE A 212 33.36 -28.16 -3.82
CA ILE A 212 33.01 -28.00 -2.41
C ILE A 212 32.82 -29.39 -1.82
N ARG A 213 33.44 -29.70 -0.68
CA ARG A 213 33.24 -30.98 0.02
C ARG A 213 32.61 -30.76 1.38
N SER A 214 31.77 -31.70 1.82
CA SER A 214 31.07 -31.59 3.11
C SER A 214 31.98 -31.79 4.34
N THR A 215 33.22 -32.24 4.13
CA THR A 215 34.23 -32.44 5.19
C THR A 215 35.10 -31.22 5.45
N ASP A 216 35.06 -30.24 4.54
CA ASP A 216 35.98 -29.11 4.57
C ASP A 216 35.33 -28.00 5.40
N GLU A 217 35.91 -27.68 6.56
CA GLU A 217 35.65 -26.47 7.37
C GLU A 217 34.49 -26.50 8.40
N GLY A 218 34.80 -26.01 9.61
CA GLY A 218 34.03 -26.19 10.83
C GLY A 218 32.61 -25.62 10.80
N GLY A 219 31.67 -26.38 11.38
CA GLY A 219 30.35 -25.94 11.85
C GLY A 219 29.36 -25.42 10.79
N ARG A 220 29.72 -24.36 10.06
CA ARG A 220 28.82 -23.57 9.19
C ARG A 220 28.31 -24.35 7.98
N LEU A 221 29.12 -25.21 7.37
CA LEU A 221 28.68 -26.00 6.22
C LEU A 221 27.71 -27.14 6.61
N LYS A 222 27.80 -27.67 7.83
CA LYS A 222 26.88 -28.72 8.29
C LYS A 222 25.43 -28.25 8.34
N ASP A 223 25.21 -26.98 8.64
CA ASP A 223 23.86 -26.40 8.69
C ASP A 223 23.30 -26.16 7.28
N SER A 224 24.15 -25.86 6.31
CA SER A 224 23.73 -25.60 4.94
C SER A 224 23.29 -26.85 4.16
N PHE A 225 23.59 -28.05 4.67
CA PHE A 225 23.05 -29.31 4.17
C PHE A 225 21.80 -29.78 4.93
N LYS A 226 21.32 -29.07 5.95
CA LYS A 226 20.08 -29.44 6.65
C LYS A 226 18.85 -29.17 5.78
N ARG A 227 17.74 -29.82 6.16
CA ARG A 227 16.45 -29.61 5.51
C ARG A 227 16.07 -28.12 5.55
N PRO A 228 15.70 -27.51 4.41
CA PRO A 228 15.20 -26.15 4.40
C PRO A 228 13.85 -26.09 5.13
N PHE A 229 13.75 -25.26 6.18
CA PHE A 229 12.50 -25.06 6.92
C PHE A 229 11.70 -23.86 6.40
N ASN A 230 12.38 -22.93 5.72
CA ASN A 230 11.83 -21.75 5.06
C ASN A 230 12.38 -21.67 3.63
N PRO A 231 11.70 -21.00 2.68
CA PRO A 231 12.15 -20.86 1.29
C PRO A 231 13.38 -19.94 1.08
N TRP A 232 14.16 -19.70 2.14
CA TRP A 232 15.36 -18.87 2.13
C TRP A 232 16.50 -19.55 2.91
N ALA A 233 16.56 -20.88 2.88
CA ALA A 233 17.38 -21.66 3.79
C ALA A 233 18.77 -21.95 3.20
N TYR A 234 19.76 -21.37 3.87
CA TYR A 234 21.20 -21.69 3.89
C TYR A 234 21.93 -21.81 2.54
N GLN A 235 22.78 -20.82 2.28
CA GLN A 235 23.72 -20.84 1.17
C GLN A 235 24.82 -21.88 1.40
N LEU A 236 24.97 -22.81 0.46
CA LEU A 236 26.15 -23.65 0.29
C LEU A 236 27.06 -23.01 -0.74
N GLY A 237 28.10 -22.33 -0.29
CA GLY A 237 29.14 -21.90 -1.20
C GLY A 237 30.43 -21.64 -0.47
N ASN A 238 31.52 -21.98 -1.15
CA ASN A 238 32.79 -21.39 -0.87
C ASN A 238 32.77 -20.03 -1.62
N PRO A 239 33.12 -18.88 -1.00
CA PRO A 239 33.58 -17.75 -1.78
C PRO A 239 34.84 -18.23 -2.51
N SER A 240 34.66 -18.89 -3.64
CA SER A 240 35.73 -19.17 -4.57
C SER A 240 36.16 -17.79 -5.03
N ALA A 241 37.16 -17.23 -4.37
CA ALA A 241 37.96 -16.20 -4.94
C ALA A 241 38.59 -16.87 -6.16
N PHE A 242 37.94 -16.71 -7.31
CA PHE A 242 38.65 -16.75 -8.58
C PHE A 242 39.63 -15.57 -8.51
N GLU A 243 40.74 -15.80 -7.81
CA GLU A 243 41.71 -14.77 -7.52
C GLU A 243 42.19 -14.21 -8.85
N HIS A 244 42.19 -12.88 -8.96
CA HIS A 244 43.07 -12.22 -9.92
C HIS A 244 44.51 -12.59 -9.58
N GLY A 245 44.92 -13.66 -10.25
CA GLY A 245 46.25 -14.24 -10.42
C GLY A 245 46.28 -15.06 -11.72
N LEU A 246 45.11 -15.47 -12.26
CA LEU A 246 44.99 -16.12 -13.58
C LEU A 246 44.05 -15.40 -14.58
N PHE A 247 43.23 -14.43 -14.16
CA PHE A 247 42.39 -13.66 -15.07
C PHE A 247 43.06 -12.33 -15.43
N LYS A 248 44.12 -12.40 -16.23
CA LYS A 248 44.80 -11.23 -16.79
C LYS A 248 44.27 -10.82 -18.18
N ASN A 249 43.38 -11.62 -18.79
CA ASN A 249 42.66 -11.29 -20.02
C ASN A 249 41.34 -12.07 -20.07
N ILE A 250 40.21 -11.45 -19.69
CA ILE A 250 38.93 -11.81 -20.32
C ILE A 250 38.77 -10.82 -21.47
N THR A 251 39.32 -11.17 -22.63
CA THR A 251 39.09 -10.42 -23.86
C THR A 251 37.83 -11.01 -24.49
N MET A 252 36.68 -10.38 -24.25
CA MET A 252 35.48 -10.61 -25.04
C MET A 252 35.58 -9.69 -26.25
N ASN A 253 35.93 -10.24 -27.41
CA ASN A 253 35.81 -9.50 -28.67
C ASN A 253 34.34 -9.45 -29.07
N ASP A 254 33.79 -8.24 -29.09
CA ASP A 254 32.70 -7.90 -30.00
C ASP A 254 33.27 -7.87 -31.43
N SER A 255 32.85 -8.79 -32.27
CA SER A 255 32.83 -8.53 -33.71
C SER A 255 31.73 -9.33 -34.39
N VAL A 256 30.84 -8.56 -35.00
CA VAL A 256 29.83 -8.90 -35.98
C VAL A 256 30.42 -9.77 -37.11
N ALA A 257 29.68 -10.80 -37.49
CA ALA A 257 29.52 -11.22 -38.87
C ALA A 257 28.04 -11.56 -39.09
#